data_AF-A0A9Q0YEQ3-F1
#
_entry.id   AF-A0A9Q0YEQ3-F1
#
_cell.length_a   1.000
_cell.length_b   1.000
_cell.length_c   1.000
_cell.angle_alpha   90.00
_cell.angle_beta   90.00
_cell.angle_gamma   90.00
#
_symmetry.space_group_name_H-M   'P 1'
#
loop_
_entity.id
_entity.type
_entity.pdbx_description
1 polymer ?
#
loop_
_entity_poly.entity_id
_entity_poly.type
_entity_poly.pdbx_seq_one_letter_code
_entity_poly.pdbx_strand_id
1 'polypeptide(L)'
;MGKLGKTAWELGRNFLNGKLNPQTSTYTKTLYRVGKEIDEKFETALNEMVNHVRQRDKETIKATLDTMFEDGLYSWDIIAMAYVFIRKCAQRSREQGKDKDTIEQLALFVGEYVEDRCTL
;
A
#
# COMPACT_ATOMS: atom_id res chain seq x y z
N MET A 1 17.17 4.86 -3.27
CA MET A 1 16.22 3.79 -3.63
C MET A 1 16.92 2.82 -4.58
N GLY A 2 17.00 1.55 -4.20
CA GLY A 2 17.61 0.51 -5.03
C GLY A 2 16.76 0.15 -6.24
N LYS A 3 17.23 -0.78 -7.08
CA LYS A 3 16.46 -1.31 -8.21
C LYS A 3 15.14 -1.95 -7.75
N LEU A 4 15.15 -2.59 -6.58
CA LEU A 4 13.98 -3.21 -5.94
C LEU A 4 12.99 -2.16 -5.44
N GLY A 5 13.45 -1.15 -4.70
CA GLY A 5 12.58 -0.05 -4.25
C GLY A 5 11.93 0.71 -5.40
N LYS A 6 12.65 0.92 -6.51
CA LYS A 6 12.06 1.58 -7.70
C LYS A 6 10.90 0.75 -8.28
N THR A 7 11.06 -0.57 -8.38
CA THR A 7 10.00 -1.47 -8.85
C THR A 7 8.83 -1.54 -7.87
N ALA A 8 9.10 -1.59 -6.56
CA ALA A 8 8.07 -1.58 -5.51
C ALA A 8 7.27 -0.26 -5.51
N TRP A 9 7.95 0.87 -5.67
CA TRP A 9 7.32 2.17 -5.82
C TRP A 9 6.46 2.27 -7.08
N GLU A 10 6.98 1.89 -8.25
CA GLU A 10 6.21 1.90 -9.51
C GLU A 10 4.96 1.01 -9.41
N LEU A 11 5.09 -0.14 -8.73
CA LEU A 11 4.00 -1.05 -8.45
C LEU A 11 2.92 -0.38 -7.56
N GLY A 12 3.33 0.23 -6.44
CA GLY A 12 2.44 0.96 -5.54
C GLY A 12 1.76 2.12 -6.22
N ARG A 13 2.50 2.95 -6.95
CA ARG A 13 1.98 4.10 -7.69
C ARG A 13 0.92 3.69 -8.71
N ASN A 14 1.15 2.62 -9.47
CA ASN A 14 0.17 2.14 -10.44
C ASN A 14 -1.07 1.55 -9.76
N PHE A 15 -0.89 0.79 -8.68
CA PHE A 15 -1.97 0.20 -7.90
C PHE A 15 -2.86 1.28 -7.24
N LEU A 16 -2.26 2.31 -6.63
CA LEU A 16 -2.97 3.42 -5.97
C LEU A 16 -3.72 4.32 -6.94
N ASN A 17 -3.18 4.52 -8.15
CA ASN A 17 -3.81 5.35 -9.19
C ASN A 17 -4.89 4.62 -10.00
N GLY A 18 -5.04 3.29 -9.80
CA GLY A 18 -6.17 2.52 -10.32
C GLY A 18 -6.25 2.40 -11.84
N LYS A 19 -5.17 2.72 -12.57
CA LYS A 19 -5.14 2.66 -14.04
C LYS A 19 -4.42 1.42 -14.51
N LEU A 20 -5.18 0.34 -14.75
CA LEU A 20 -4.71 -0.77 -15.55
C LEU A 20 -4.90 -0.43 -17.03
N ASN A 21 -3.83 -0.49 -17.80
CA ASN A 21 -3.84 -0.38 -19.26
C ASN A 21 -3.15 -1.63 -19.87
N PRO A 22 -3.23 -1.84 -21.20
CA PRO A 22 -2.61 -3.01 -21.84
C PRO A 22 -1.11 -3.15 -21.53
N GLN A 23 -0.40 -2.01 -21.44
CA GLN A 23 1.04 -1.91 -21.16
C GLN A 23 1.39 -2.08 -19.67
N THR A 24 0.40 -2.20 -18.79
CA THR A 24 0.63 -2.37 -17.36
C THR A 24 1.31 -3.72 -17.09
N SER A 25 2.35 -3.69 -16.26
CA SER A 25 3.15 -4.87 -15.94
C SER A 25 2.31 -5.99 -15.35
N THR A 26 2.71 -7.24 -15.60
CA THR A 26 2.06 -8.43 -15.02
C THR A 26 2.03 -8.34 -13.49
N TYR A 27 3.10 -7.84 -12.85
CA TYR A 27 3.16 -7.63 -11.40
C TYR A 27 2.04 -6.72 -10.89
N THR A 28 1.80 -5.60 -11.56
CA THR A 28 0.71 -4.67 -11.20
C THR A 28 -0.66 -5.30 -11.40
N LYS A 29 -0.87 -6.04 -12.50
CA LYS A 29 -2.13 -6.76 -12.75
C LYS A 29 -2.40 -7.82 -11.69
N THR A 30 -1.37 -8.57 -11.28
CA THR A 30 -1.46 -9.56 -10.20
C THR A 30 -1.79 -8.89 -8.88
N LEU A 31 -1.07 -7.84 -8.49
CA LEU A 31 -1.37 -7.09 -7.27
C LEU A 31 -2.78 -6.50 -7.29
N TYR A 32 -3.27 -6.07 -8.46
CA TYR A 32 -4.64 -5.57 -8.58
C TYR A 32 -5.70 -6.65 -8.33
N ARG A 33 -5.48 -7.88 -8.82
CA ARG A 33 -6.39 -9.01 -8.61
C ARG A 33 -6.37 -9.47 -7.16
N VAL A 34 -5.18 -9.80 -6.65
CA VAL A 34 -5.01 -10.26 -5.25
C VAL A 34 -5.44 -9.17 -4.28
N GLY A 35 -5.04 -7.92 -4.52
CA GLY A 35 -5.39 -6.79 -3.68
C GLY A 35 -6.90 -6.52 -3.66
N LYS A 36 -7.62 -6.79 -4.76
CA LYS A 36 -9.09 -6.71 -4.77
C LYS A 36 -9.71 -7.81 -3.92
N GLU A 37 -9.23 -9.05 -4.01
CA GLU A 37 -9.71 -10.15 -3.16
C GLU A 37 -9.46 -9.90 -1.68
N ILE A 38 -8.28 -9.35 -1.33
CA ILE A 38 -7.96 -8.93 0.04
C ILE A 38 -8.92 -7.82 0.49
N ASP A 39 -9.10 -6.80 -0.34
CA ASP A 39 -9.98 -5.67 -0.04
C ASP A 39 -11.41 -6.13 0.25
N GLU A 40 -11.99 -6.96 -0.64
CA GLU A 40 -13.35 -7.51 -0.47
C GLU A 40 -13.46 -8.40 0.78
N LYS A 41 -12.44 -9.21 1.06
CA LYS A 41 -12.45 -10.14 2.20
C LYS A 41 -12.33 -9.42 3.55
N PHE A 42 -11.59 -8.31 3.61
CA PHE A 42 -11.26 -7.61 4.84
C PHE A 42 -11.81 -6.17 4.89
N GLU A 43 -12.81 -5.87 4.05
CA GLU A 43 -13.31 -4.51 3.82
C GLU A 43 -13.63 -3.76 5.11
N THR A 44 -14.45 -4.36 5.99
CA THR A 44 -14.87 -3.74 7.25
C THR A 44 -13.69 -3.42 8.14
N ALA A 45 -12.81 -4.40 8.39
CA ALA A 45 -11.64 -4.23 9.25
C ALA A 45 -10.68 -3.17 8.70
N LEU A 46 -10.39 -3.21 7.39
CA LEU A 46 -9.52 -2.22 6.75
C LEU A 46 -10.10 -0.80 6.81
N ASN A 47 -11.41 -0.66 6.58
CA ASN A 47 -12.07 0.63 6.67
C ASN A 47 -12.06 1.17 8.12
N GLU A 48 -12.30 0.32 9.11
CA GLU A 48 -12.19 0.68 10.52
C GLU A 48 -10.77 1.13 10.87
N MET A 49 -9.74 0.37 10.50
CA MET A 49 -8.34 0.73 10.76
C MET A 49 -7.98 2.09 10.13
N VAL A 50 -8.34 2.31 8.87
CA VAL A 50 -8.05 3.56 8.14
C VAL A 50 -8.79 4.76 8.75
N ASN A 51 -9.96 4.54 9.37
CA ASN A 51 -10.68 5.57 10.11
C ASN A 51 -10.05 5.89 11.47
N HIS A 52 -9.40 4.92 12.12
CA HIS A 52 -8.68 5.12 13.37
C HIS A 52 -7.31 5.77 13.18
N VAL A 53 -6.70 5.63 12.00
CA VAL A 53 -5.51 6.38 11.58
C VAL A 53 -5.91 7.85 11.30
N ARG A 54 -6.01 8.64 12.39
CA ARG A 54 -6.39 10.06 12.36
C ARG A 54 -5.33 10.94 11.68
N GLN A 55 -4.05 10.59 11.87
CA GLN A 55 -2.92 11.21 11.21
C GLN A 55 -2.34 10.19 10.23
N ARG A 56 -2.34 10.53 8.93
CA ARG A 56 -1.81 9.68 7.86
C ARG A 56 -0.42 10.12 7.44
N ASP A 57 0.38 10.51 8.44
CA ASP A 57 1.81 10.72 8.27
C ASP A 57 2.54 9.37 8.15
N LYS A 58 3.80 9.45 7.73
CA LYS A 58 4.62 8.29 7.44
C LYS A 58 4.81 7.41 8.68
N GLU A 59 4.97 8.04 9.83
CA GLU A 59 5.24 7.42 11.13
C GLU A 59 4.04 6.60 11.63
N THR A 60 2.83 7.16 11.59
CA THR A 60 1.62 6.46 12.05
C THR A 60 1.29 5.28 11.16
N ILE A 61 1.44 5.45 9.85
CA ILE A 61 1.22 4.38 8.89
C ILE A 61 2.25 3.28 9.07
N LYS A 62 3.53 3.64 9.25
CA LYS A 62 4.59 2.67 9.54
C LYS A 62 4.31 1.87 10.81
N ALA A 63 3.97 2.55 11.91
CA ALA A 63 3.64 1.87 13.17
C ALA A 63 2.45 0.90 13.02
N THR A 64 1.44 1.28 12.22
CA THR A 64 0.30 0.41 11.92
C THR A 64 0.73 -0.83 11.14
N LEU A 65 1.54 -0.68 10.09
CA LEU A 65 2.05 -1.81 9.32
C LEU A 65 3.00 -2.69 10.16
N ASP A 66 3.86 -2.09 10.97
CA ASP A 66 4.75 -2.82 11.87
C ASP A 66 3.94 -3.70 12.85
N THR A 67 2.83 -3.17 13.37
CA THR A 67 1.91 -3.91 14.26
C THR A 67 1.14 -5.00 13.49
N MET A 68 0.71 -4.74 12.26
CA MET A 68 0.06 -5.76 11.42
C MET A 68 0.96 -6.97 11.14
N PHE A 69 2.28 -6.76 11.16
CA PHE A 69 3.28 -7.74 10.72
C PHE A 69 4.32 -8.05 11.81
N GLU A 70 3.92 -7.95 13.08
CA GLU A 70 4.79 -8.03 14.27
C GLU A 70 5.50 -9.40 14.40
N ASP A 71 4.92 -10.46 13.84
CA ASP A 71 5.43 -11.85 13.93
C ASP A 71 6.60 -12.17 12.98
N GLY A 72 7.10 -11.19 12.22
CA GLY A 72 8.36 -11.32 11.46
C GLY A 72 8.33 -12.25 10.23
N LEU A 73 7.24 -12.95 9.97
CA LEU A 73 7.07 -13.77 8.76
C LEU A 73 6.71 -12.89 7.57
N TYR A 74 7.70 -12.35 6.85
CA TYR A 74 7.44 -11.62 5.59
C TYR A 74 7.07 -12.56 4.45
N SER A 75 5.76 -12.68 4.20
CA SER A 75 5.18 -13.46 3.11
C SER A 75 4.48 -12.58 2.07
N TRP A 76 4.20 -13.15 0.90
CA TRP A 76 3.61 -12.40 -0.23
C TRP A 76 2.23 -11.81 0.08
N ASP A 77 1.45 -12.43 0.96
CA ASP A 77 0.16 -11.95 1.47
C ASP A 77 0.33 -10.69 2.33
N ILE A 78 1.37 -10.61 3.16
CA ILE A 78 1.70 -9.41 3.94
C ILE A 78 2.10 -8.25 3.03
N ILE A 79 2.94 -8.52 2.02
CA ILE A 79 3.32 -7.52 1.02
C ILE A 79 2.07 -6.99 0.32
N ALA A 80 1.19 -7.89 -0.14
CA ALA A 80 -0.06 -7.51 -0.78
C ALA A 80 -0.98 -6.70 0.15
N MET A 81 -1.09 -7.11 1.43
CA MET A 81 -1.87 -6.40 2.45
C MET A 81 -1.34 -4.98 2.69
N ALA A 82 -0.02 -4.77 2.73
CA ALA A 82 0.57 -3.45 2.87
C ALA A 82 0.15 -2.51 1.72
N TYR A 83 0.20 -2.98 0.48
CA TYR A 83 -0.30 -2.19 -0.66
C TYR A 83 -1.80 -1.88 -0.57
N VAL A 84 -2.62 -2.85 -0.15
CA VAL A 84 -4.08 -2.66 0.00
C VAL A 84 -4.40 -1.65 1.09
N PHE A 85 -3.75 -1.76 2.25
CA PHE A 85 -3.93 -0.82 3.35
C PHE A 85 -3.55 0.61 2.95
N ILE A 86 -2.40 0.78 2.29
CA ILE A 86 -1.95 2.09 1.80
C ILE A 86 -2.88 2.66 0.74
N ARG A 87 -3.44 1.81 -0.13
CA ARG A 87 -4.46 2.23 -1.10
C ARG A 87 -5.73 2.75 -0.40
N LYS A 88 -6.16 2.13 0.71
CA LYS A 88 -7.29 2.63 1.50
C LYS A 88 -6.97 3.97 2.17
N CYS A 89 -5.77 4.11 2.75
CA CYS A 89 -5.30 5.40 3.27
C CYS A 89 -5.33 6.49 2.19
N ALA A 90 -4.87 6.16 0.98
CA ALA A 90 -4.89 7.07 -0.16
C ALA A 90 -6.31 7.44 -0.61
N GLN A 91 -7.23 6.47 -0.70
CA GLN A 91 -8.65 6.72 -1.02
C GLN A 91 -9.29 7.64 0.01
N ARG A 92 -9.10 7.36 1.31
CA ARG A 92 -9.64 8.17 2.39
C ARG A 92 -9.04 9.58 2.42
N SER A 93 -7.76 9.73 2.11
CA SER A 93 -7.12 11.04 1.96
C SER A 93 -7.72 11.84 0.79
N ARG A 94 -8.03 11.20 -0.34
CA ARG A 94 -8.73 11.84 -1.47
C ARG A 94 -10.13 12.32 -1.08
N GLU A 95 -10.90 11.49 -0.36
CA GLU A 95 -12.23 11.85 0.14
C GLU A 95 -12.18 13.07 1.09
N GLN A 96 -11.09 13.22 1.83
CA GLN A 96 -10.86 14.36 2.74
C GLN A 96 -10.23 15.57 2.05
N GLY A 97 -10.12 15.57 0.71
CA GLY A 97 -9.60 16.69 -0.07
C GLY A 97 -8.09 16.89 0.03
N LYS A 98 -7.32 15.86 0.42
CA LYS A 98 -5.85 15.93 0.38
C LYS A 98 -5.34 16.02 -1.05
N ASP A 99 -4.19 16.67 -1.20
CA ASP A 99 -3.56 16.92 -2.50
C ASP A 99 -2.95 15.66 -3.11
N LYS A 100 -2.57 15.78 -4.39
CA LYS A 100 -1.94 14.72 -5.17
C LYS A 100 -0.57 14.32 -4.60
N ASP A 101 0.13 15.27 -3.99
CA ASP A 101 1.47 15.05 -3.43
C ASP A 101 1.42 14.11 -2.22
N THR A 102 0.41 14.24 -1.36
CA THR A 102 0.15 13.29 -0.27
C THR A 102 -0.01 11.85 -0.79
N ILE A 103 -0.68 11.68 -1.93
CA ILE A 103 -0.91 10.35 -2.52
C ILE A 103 0.37 9.75 -3.12
N GLU A 104 1.18 10.58 -3.79
CA GLU A 104 2.48 10.16 -4.33
C GLU A 104 3.47 9.83 -3.18
N GLN A 105 3.40 10.55 -2.05
CA GLN A 105 4.18 10.24 -0.84
C GLN A 105 3.78 8.88 -0.23
N LEU A 106 2.49 8.56 -0.19
CA LEU A 106 2.01 7.24 0.25
C LEU A 106 2.49 6.12 -0.68
N ALA A 107 2.49 6.36 -1.99
CA ALA A 107 3.02 5.41 -2.97
C ALA A 107 4.54 5.20 -2.79
N LEU A 108 5.30 6.27 -2.53
CA LEU A 108 6.72 6.20 -2.22
C LEU A 108 6.97 5.39 -0.96
N PHE A 109 6.23 5.71 0.10
CA PHE A 109 6.37 5.08 1.39
C PHE A 109 6.15 3.56 1.33
N VAL A 110 5.10 3.08 0.64
CA VAL A 110 4.86 1.62 0.56
C VAL A 110 5.98 0.90 -0.19
N GLY A 111 6.58 1.55 -1.20
CA GLY A 111 7.74 1.03 -1.90
C GLY A 111 8.96 0.91 -1.00
N GLU A 112 9.25 1.96 -0.21
CA GLU A 112 10.33 1.97 0.77
C GLU A 112 10.11 0.93 1.88
N TYR A 113 8.89 0.85 2.42
CA TYR A 113 8.53 -0.09 3.47
C TYR A 113 8.72 -1.55 3.01
N VAL A 114 8.27 -1.88 1.79
CA VAL A 114 8.44 -3.23 1.24
C VAL A 114 9.92 -3.52 0.93
N GLU A 115 10.68 -2.55 0.41
CA GLU A 115 12.12 -2.71 0.17
C GLU A 115 12.84 -3.05 1.48
N ASP A 116 12.74 -2.18 2.50
CA ASP A 116 13.40 -2.34 3.80
C ASP A 116 13.10 -3.71 4.44
N ARG A 117 11.85 -4.16 4.32
CA ARG A 117 11.40 -5.38 4.96
C ARG A 117 11.67 -6.67 4.18
N CYS A 118 11.87 -6.58 2.86
CA CYS A 118 12.16 -7.74 2.01
C CYS A 118 13.66 -7.92 1.69
N THR A 119 14.51 -6.97 2.06
CA THR A 119 15.98 -7.06 1.87
C THR A 119 16.77 -7.46 3.12
N LEU A 120 16.08 -7.82 4.21
CA LEU A 120 16.68 -8.34 5.45
C LEU A 120 16.73 -9.87 5.46
#